data_AF-T1HU28-F1
#
_entry.id   AF-T1HU28-F1
#
_cell.length_a   1.000
_cell.length_b   1.000
_cell.length_c   1.000
_cell.angle_alpha   90.00
_cell.angle_beta   90.00
_cell.angle_gamma   90.00
#
_symmetry.space_group_name_H-M   'P 1'
#
loop_
_entity.id
_entity.type
_entity.pdbx_description
1 polymer ?
#
loop_
_entity_poly.entity_id
_entity_poly.type
_entity_poly.pdbx_seq_one_letter_code
_entity_poly.pdbx_strand_id
1 'polypeptide(L)'
;QNKTYRFRVINGGSIACHVSVFIQSHRLTLVGGEGDRDIEPTTVDTINVNSGEKYDVLLNASQAVGSYWIAVEGSGNCKDSKQLAILRYAGAPSIPAADGNITAPGPVSLNPEFSYCNGSAPNQLCVFQLRTVQPPTKELSMPQGDLRIPLIIDEYNYDVQELFVPGKFKTYFYGFFFLAPTLKVPFRAMVNNISYASPSSPLISQYNDIPEDDFCQPQCTRAPTCICTYIVKVPLNFVVDVVLAELAPGPVGDGPPPHPFHLHGYHFYVLEQGIFSSDPAAGLKELNRRLDNGEVRNPTAPMKDTITLSLGGYAVIRFVADNPGFWYMHCHFTFHLETGMALVFQVGELSDLPPVPPGFPRCGNFLPSVEWD
;
A
#
# COMPACT_ATOMS: atom_id res chain seq x y z
N GLN A 1 34.43 -6.72 7.79
CA GLN A 1 35.08 -5.85 6.78
C GLN A 1 35.22 -6.62 5.47
N ASN A 2 35.15 -5.92 4.33
CA ASN A 2 35.36 -6.44 2.96
C ASN A 2 34.52 -7.68 2.62
N LYS A 3 33.25 -7.66 3.05
CA LYS A 3 32.22 -8.65 2.71
C LYS A 3 30.92 -7.91 2.39
N THR A 4 30.17 -8.45 1.43
CA THR A 4 28.84 -7.95 1.07
C THR A 4 27.77 -8.74 1.80
N TYR A 5 26.77 -8.04 2.35
CA TYR A 5 25.64 -8.63 3.06
C TYR A 5 24.33 -8.19 2.39
N ARG A 6 23.39 -9.14 2.18
CA ARG A 6 22.02 -8.83 1.75
C ARG A 6 21.16 -8.60 2.98
N PHE A 7 20.70 -7.37 3.17
CA PHE A 7 19.67 -7.01 4.14
C PHE A 7 18.30 -7.16 3.47
N ARG A 8 17.39 -7.86 4.16
CA ARG A 8 15.98 -7.97 3.77
C ARG A 8 15.19 -7.01 4.65
N VAL A 9 14.83 -5.85 4.12
CA VAL A 9 14.09 -4.82 4.85
C VAL A 9 12.60 -5.08 4.63
N ILE A 10 11.85 -5.22 5.72
CA ILE A 10 10.41 -5.56 5.71
C ILE A 10 9.72 -4.65 6.73
N ASN A 11 8.72 -3.89 6.31
CA ASN A 11 7.86 -3.16 7.26
C ASN A 11 6.59 -3.96 7.53
N GLY A 12 6.64 -4.79 8.58
CA GLY A 12 5.50 -5.54 9.12
C GLY A 12 4.66 -4.78 10.14
N GLY A 13 4.76 -3.45 10.22
CA GLY A 13 3.96 -2.63 11.13
C GLY A 13 2.49 -2.56 10.70
N SER A 14 1.56 -2.46 11.66
CA SER A 14 0.11 -2.36 11.42
C SER A 14 -0.42 -0.93 11.28
N ILE A 15 0.48 0.06 11.27
CA ILE A 15 0.19 1.49 11.33
C ILE A 15 0.75 2.21 10.10
N ALA A 16 0.10 3.29 9.66
CA ALA A 16 0.60 4.15 8.60
C ALA A 16 1.74 5.07 9.09
N CYS A 17 2.84 4.47 9.54
CA CYS A 17 4.13 5.13 9.63
C CYS A 17 4.92 4.83 8.36
N HIS A 18 5.15 5.85 7.56
CA HIS A 18 6.24 5.86 6.59
C HIS A 18 7.55 5.91 7.39
N VAL A 19 8.45 4.95 7.17
CA VAL A 19 9.73 4.87 7.90
C VAL A 19 10.93 4.90 6.95
N SER A 20 11.86 5.78 7.26
CA SER A 20 13.20 5.87 6.68
C SER A 20 14.14 4.87 7.35
N VAL A 21 14.87 4.09 6.56
CA VAL A 21 15.91 3.16 7.00
C VAL A 21 17.24 3.53 6.35
N PHE A 22 18.28 3.74 7.15
CA PHE A 22 19.64 3.98 6.67
C PHE A 22 20.70 3.35 7.59
N ILE A 23 21.92 3.21 7.07
CA ILE A 23 23.07 2.72 7.83
C ILE A 23 24.18 3.77 7.79
N GLN A 24 24.59 4.25 8.95
CA GLN A 24 25.59 5.30 9.12
C GLN A 24 26.87 4.94 8.34
N SER A 25 27.35 5.87 7.51
CA SER A 25 28.54 5.70 6.64
C SER A 25 28.46 4.56 5.60
N HIS A 26 27.30 3.93 5.36
CA HIS A 26 27.17 2.82 4.41
C HIS A 26 26.03 3.06 3.41
N ARG A 27 26.39 3.31 2.15
CA ARG A 27 25.42 3.33 1.04
C ARG A 27 24.84 1.92 0.83
N LEU A 28 23.60 1.86 0.37
CA LEU A 28 22.84 0.63 0.16
C LEU A 28 22.57 0.46 -1.34
N THR A 29 22.89 -0.70 -1.91
CA THR A 29 22.56 -1.00 -3.32
C THR A 29 21.31 -1.86 -3.35
N LEU A 30 20.18 -1.27 -3.78
CA LEU A 30 18.92 -1.97 -4.02
C LEU A 30 19.09 -2.96 -5.17
N VAL A 31 18.68 -4.21 -4.95
CA VAL A 31 18.80 -5.30 -5.93
C VAL A 31 17.50 -6.09 -6.13
N GLY A 32 16.48 -5.88 -5.30
CA GLY A 32 15.14 -6.43 -5.51
C GLY A 32 14.13 -5.84 -4.54
N GLY A 33 12.86 -6.17 -4.72
CA GLY A 33 11.76 -5.81 -3.84
C GLY A 33 10.47 -6.47 -4.30
N GLU A 34 9.65 -6.92 -3.35
CA GLU A 34 8.35 -7.58 -3.58
C GLU A 34 8.32 -8.59 -4.76
N GLY A 35 7.82 -8.18 -5.92
CA GLY A 35 7.66 -9.05 -7.10
C GLY A 35 8.93 -9.22 -7.91
N ASP A 36 9.78 -8.19 -7.99
CA ASP A 36 11.08 -8.27 -8.65
C ASP A 36 12.14 -8.83 -7.70
N ARG A 37 12.54 -10.08 -7.94
CA ARG A 37 13.70 -10.69 -7.27
C ARG A 37 15.02 -10.02 -7.65
N ASP A 38 15.07 -9.45 -8.85
CA ASP A 38 16.21 -8.80 -9.47
C ASP A 38 15.76 -7.51 -10.19
N ILE A 39 16.28 -6.35 -9.76
CA ILE A 39 16.16 -5.06 -10.45
C ILE A 39 17.54 -4.53 -10.85
N GLU A 40 17.60 -3.52 -11.74
CA GLU A 40 18.85 -2.82 -12.06
C GLU A 40 19.49 -2.27 -10.76
N PRO A 41 20.72 -2.69 -10.40
CA PRO A 41 21.31 -2.36 -9.10
C PRO A 41 21.44 -0.86 -8.84
N THR A 42 20.62 -0.33 -7.93
CA THR A 42 20.47 1.11 -7.73
C THR A 42 20.97 1.53 -6.36
N THR A 43 21.93 2.45 -6.29
CA THR A 43 22.57 2.84 -5.02
C THR A 43 21.89 4.05 -4.39
N VAL A 44 21.44 3.88 -3.14
CA VAL A 44 20.72 4.87 -2.34
C VAL A 44 21.38 5.03 -0.96
N ASP A 45 21.03 6.10 -0.26
CA ASP A 45 21.54 6.43 1.08
C ASP A 45 20.48 6.16 2.17
N THR A 46 19.20 6.39 1.83
CA THR A 46 18.03 6.08 2.66
C THR A 46 17.00 5.30 1.84
N ILE A 47 16.33 4.34 2.48
CA ILE A 47 15.22 3.57 1.92
C ILE A 47 13.98 3.91 2.73
N ASN A 48 12.90 4.34 2.09
CA ASN A 48 11.62 4.49 2.77
C ASN A 48 10.71 3.30 2.50
N VAL A 49 10.06 2.80 3.55
CA VAL A 49 9.31 1.55 3.54
C VAL A 49 8.00 1.73 4.30
N ASN A 50 6.86 1.60 3.64
CA ASN A 50 5.53 1.63 4.24
C ASN A 50 5.09 0.23 4.66
N SER A 51 4.05 0.16 5.49
CA SER A 51 3.43 -1.11 5.90
C SER A 51 3.14 -2.00 4.67
N GLY A 52 3.57 -3.26 4.73
CA GLY A 52 3.46 -4.22 3.63
C GLY A 52 4.68 -4.26 2.70
N GLU A 53 5.42 -3.17 2.54
CA GLU A 53 6.54 -3.08 1.59
C GLU A 53 7.79 -3.90 2.02
N LYS A 54 8.47 -4.47 1.02
CA LYS A 54 9.69 -5.28 1.20
C LYS A 54 10.78 -4.90 0.18
N TYR A 55 12.01 -4.67 0.65
CA TYR A 55 13.17 -4.35 -0.19
C TYR A 55 14.39 -5.20 0.16
N ASP A 56 15.13 -5.62 -0.87
CA ASP A 56 16.39 -6.35 -0.76
C ASP A 56 17.56 -5.44 -1.15
N VAL A 57 18.47 -5.19 -0.20
CA VAL A 57 19.63 -4.32 -0.42
C VAL A 57 20.95 -4.99 -0.05
N LEU A 58 21.99 -4.68 -0.82
CA LEU A 58 23.36 -5.06 -0.56
C LEU A 58 24.08 -3.94 0.18
N LEU A 59 24.71 -4.29 1.31
CA LEU A 59 25.67 -3.47 2.02
C LEU A 59 27.07 -4.05 1.79
N ASN A 60 28.00 -3.24 1.28
CA ASN A 60 29.42 -3.57 1.28
C ASN A 60 30.06 -3.08 2.59
N ALA A 61 30.58 -4.00 3.40
CA ALA A 61 31.21 -3.68 4.68
C ALA A 61 32.66 -3.17 4.50
N SER A 62 32.84 -2.12 3.69
CA SER A 62 34.14 -1.57 3.27
C SER A 62 34.67 -0.44 4.16
N GLN A 63 33.92 -0.03 5.19
CA GLN A 63 34.38 1.01 6.12
C GLN A 63 35.51 0.49 7.04
N ALA A 64 36.09 1.40 7.84
CA ALA A 64 37.05 1.03 8.88
C ALA A 64 36.47 0.01 9.86
N VAL A 65 37.33 -0.69 10.63
CA VAL A 65 36.84 -1.61 11.67
C VAL A 65 36.22 -0.77 12.79
N GLY A 66 34.89 -0.73 12.82
CA GLY A 66 34.09 0.07 13.74
C GLY A 66 32.70 -0.51 13.95
N SER A 67 31.91 0.21 14.74
CA SER A 67 30.50 -0.08 14.96
C SER A 67 29.70 1.13 14.49
N TYR A 68 28.64 0.88 13.74
CA TYR A 68 27.87 1.89 13.01
C TYR A 68 26.40 1.78 13.38
N TRP A 69 25.69 2.91 13.45
CA TRP A 69 24.24 2.89 13.66
C TRP A 69 23.49 2.41 12.41
N ILE A 70 22.57 1.49 12.61
CA ILE A 70 21.42 1.25 11.72
C ILE A 70 20.28 2.06 12.33
N ALA A 71 19.72 2.99 11.58
CA ALA A 71 18.64 3.86 12.05
C ALA A 71 17.34 3.55 11.32
N VAL A 72 16.25 3.53 12.09
CA VAL A 72 14.87 3.54 11.60
C VAL A 72 14.19 4.77 12.19
N GLU A 73 13.72 5.67 11.33
CA GLU A 73 13.12 6.95 11.70
C GLU A 73 11.76 7.07 11.02
N GLY A 74 10.72 7.45 11.76
CA GLY A 74 9.42 7.74 11.17
C GLY A 74 9.41 9.12 10.50
N SER A 75 8.51 9.32 9.54
CA SER A 75 8.14 10.63 9.00
C SER A 75 6.67 10.96 9.31
N GLY A 76 6.21 12.15 8.87
CA GLY A 76 4.84 12.62 9.06
C GLY A 76 4.37 12.54 10.51
N ASN A 77 3.26 11.82 10.74
CA ASN A 77 2.68 11.57 12.06
C ASN A 77 3.57 10.73 13.01
N CYS A 78 4.63 10.11 12.49
CA CYS A 78 5.56 9.27 13.24
C CYS A 78 6.96 9.89 13.40
N LYS A 79 7.14 11.18 13.07
CA LYS A 79 8.43 11.90 13.09
C LYS A 79 9.22 11.84 14.40
N ASP A 80 8.53 11.69 15.53
CA ASP A 80 9.16 11.59 16.85
C ASP A 80 9.57 10.13 17.21
N SER A 81 9.25 9.17 16.35
CA SER A 81 9.58 7.75 16.53
C SER A 81 10.93 7.42 15.88
N LYS A 82 11.89 6.97 16.70
CA LYS A 82 13.22 6.55 16.25
C LYS A 82 13.66 5.28 16.98
N GLN A 83 14.15 4.30 16.21
CA GLN A 83 14.73 3.07 16.74
C GLN A 83 16.13 2.86 16.14
N LEU A 84 17.03 2.30 16.94
CA LEU A 84 18.43 2.05 16.57
C LEU A 84 18.78 0.57 16.69
N ALA A 85 19.66 0.11 15.79
CA ALA A 85 20.39 -1.15 15.88
C ALA A 85 21.86 -0.92 15.50
N ILE A 86 22.72 -1.92 15.66
CA ILE A 86 24.18 -1.76 15.55
C ILE A 86 24.74 -2.71 14.48
N LEU A 87 25.37 -2.15 13.45
CA LEU A 87 26.25 -2.87 12.53
C LEU A 87 27.66 -2.90 13.12
N ARG A 88 28.01 -4.01 13.79
CA ARG A 88 29.32 -4.20 14.44
C ARG A 88 30.28 -5.00 13.58
N TYR A 89 31.45 -4.45 13.29
CA TYR A 89 32.52 -5.20 12.64
C TYR A 89 33.24 -6.10 13.67
N ALA A 90 33.73 -7.26 13.25
CA ALA A 90 34.52 -8.13 14.12
C ALA A 90 35.76 -7.38 14.65
N GLY A 91 35.96 -7.39 15.98
CA GLY A 91 37.00 -6.64 16.67
C GLY A 91 36.63 -5.20 17.07
N ALA A 92 35.49 -4.66 16.62
CA ALA A 92 35.04 -3.31 17.00
C ALA A 92 34.38 -3.27 18.40
N PRO A 93 34.24 -2.08 19.03
CA PRO A 93 33.47 -1.88 20.26
C PRO A 93 32.01 -2.39 20.17
N SER A 94 31.38 -2.66 21.32
CA SER A 94 29.99 -3.16 21.36
C SER A 94 28.94 -2.13 20.92
N ILE A 95 29.25 -0.85 21.04
CA ILE A 95 28.39 0.30 20.71
C ILE A 95 29.18 1.21 19.76
N PRO A 96 28.54 1.86 18.76
CA PRO A 96 29.15 2.93 17.98
C PRO A 96 29.71 4.05 18.88
N ALA A 97 30.60 4.88 18.33
CA ALA A 97 31.04 6.07 19.05
C ALA A 97 29.85 7.02 19.30
N ALA A 98 29.91 7.81 20.35
CA ALA A 98 28.96 8.90 20.59
C ALA A 98 29.35 10.13 19.73
N ASP A 99 29.42 9.95 18.41
CA ASP A 99 30.06 10.86 17.46
C ASP A 99 29.16 11.99 16.92
N GLY A 100 28.00 12.20 17.53
CA GLY A 100 27.10 13.33 17.26
C GLY A 100 25.73 12.90 16.73
N ASN A 101 25.19 13.66 15.78
CA ASN A 101 23.90 13.35 15.16
C ASN A 101 24.02 12.12 14.24
N ILE A 102 23.18 11.12 14.48
CA ILE A 102 23.04 9.93 13.62
C ILE A 102 22.35 10.36 12.32
N THR A 103 23.06 10.28 11.19
CA THR A 103 22.57 10.72 9.87
C THR A 103 22.86 9.70 8.76
N ALA A 104 22.07 9.79 7.67
CA ALA A 104 22.29 9.03 6.46
C ALA A 104 23.62 9.39 5.77
N PRO A 105 24.26 8.46 5.03
CA PRO A 105 25.56 8.67 4.40
C PRO A 105 25.55 9.66 3.20
N GLY A 106 24.37 10.07 2.75
CA GLY A 106 24.16 10.97 1.62
C GLY A 106 22.69 11.32 1.43
N PRO A 107 22.34 12.09 0.38
CA PRO A 107 20.99 12.63 0.20
C PRO A 107 20.03 11.74 -0.61
N VAL A 108 20.51 10.64 -1.22
CA VAL A 108 19.70 9.87 -2.19
C VAL A 108 18.70 8.97 -1.45
N SER A 109 17.41 9.22 -1.68
CA SER A 109 16.32 8.60 -0.91
C SER A 109 15.33 7.86 -1.83
N LEU A 110 15.12 6.56 -1.58
CA LEU A 110 14.11 5.74 -2.29
C LEU A 110 12.72 5.93 -1.68
N ASN A 111 11.69 6.03 -2.52
CA ASN A 111 10.28 6.10 -2.15
C ASN A 111 9.91 7.21 -1.12
N PRO A 112 10.46 8.44 -1.23
CA PRO A 112 10.21 9.47 -0.23
C PRO A 112 8.75 9.89 -0.21
N GLU A 113 8.23 10.14 0.99
CA GLU A 113 6.90 10.69 1.21
C GLU A 113 6.76 12.02 0.47
N PHE A 114 5.55 12.32 -0.01
CA PHE A 114 5.24 13.61 -0.62
C PHE A 114 6.05 13.98 -1.90
N SER A 115 6.55 12.99 -2.67
CA SER A 115 7.26 13.26 -3.92
C SER A 115 6.33 13.46 -5.14
N TYR A 116 6.60 14.51 -5.92
CA TYR A 116 5.96 14.75 -7.21
C TYR A 116 6.40 13.79 -8.32
N CYS A 117 7.49 13.04 -8.13
CA CYS A 117 7.99 12.03 -9.07
C CYS A 117 8.28 12.51 -10.52
N ASN A 118 8.36 13.83 -10.73
CA ASN A 118 8.50 14.49 -12.03
C ASN A 118 9.93 14.97 -12.36
N GLY A 119 10.94 14.48 -11.62
CA GLY A 119 12.35 14.86 -11.81
C GLY A 119 12.78 16.20 -11.20
N SER A 120 11.87 16.96 -10.56
CA SER A 120 12.19 18.23 -9.87
C SER A 120 13.13 18.07 -8.66
N ALA A 121 13.15 16.89 -8.04
CA ALA A 121 14.00 16.56 -6.90
C ALA A 121 15.00 15.43 -7.28
N PRO A 122 16.23 15.76 -7.76
CA PRO A 122 17.13 14.75 -8.35
C PRO A 122 17.71 13.73 -7.36
N ASN A 123 17.59 13.99 -6.04
CA ASN A 123 17.99 13.05 -4.99
C ASN A 123 16.81 12.16 -4.51
N GLN A 124 15.61 12.34 -5.05
CA GLN A 124 14.44 11.52 -4.74
C GLN A 124 14.23 10.51 -5.87
N LEU A 125 14.20 9.23 -5.51
CA LEU A 125 13.95 8.13 -6.43
C LEU A 125 12.58 7.52 -6.11
N CYS A 126 11.59 7.76 -6.96
CA CYS A 126 10.28 7.13 -6.83
C CYS A 126 10.32 5.67 -7.31
N VAL A 127 9.44 4.85 -6.76
CA VAL A 127 9.40 3.40 -7.04
C VAL A 127 9.32 3.10 -8.53
N PHE A 128 8.42 3.73 -9.29
CA PHE A 128 8.28 3.50 -10.75
C PHE A 128 9.54 3.80 -11.59
N GLN A 129 10.54 4.49 -11.02
CA GLN A 129 11.83 4.80 -11.68
C GLN A 129 12.86 3.68 -11.50
N LEU A 130 12.62 2.73 -10.59
CA LEU A 130 13.31 1.44 -10.57
C LEU A 130 13.01 0.68 -11.85
N ARG A 131 13.91 -0.23 -12.21
CA ARG A 131 13.81 -1.00 -13.46
C ARG A 131 13.97 -2.48 -13.19
N THR A 132 13.00 -3.28 -13.61
CA THR A 132 13.20 -4.74 -13.65
C THR A 132 14.31 -5.08 -14.64
N VAL A 133 15.13 -6.10 -14.34
CA VAL A 133 16.09 -6.64 -15.33
C VAL A 133 15.46 -7.65 -16.28
N GLN A 134 14.20 -8.02 -16.04
CA GLN A 134 13.47 -8.95 -16.89
C GLN A 134 13.16 -8.33 -18.26
N PRO A 135 13.14 -9.12 -19.34
CA PRO A 135 12.80 -8.62 -20.66
C PRO A 135 11.36 -8.05 -20.65
N PRO A 136 11.09 -6.93 -21.37
CA PRO A 136 9.76 -6.34 -21.42
C PRO A 136 8.71 -7.35 -21.89
N THR A 137 7.66 -7.50 -21.09
CA THR A 137 6.57 -8.43 -21.38
C THR A 137 5.57 -7.86 -22.38
N LYS A 138 4.65 -8.70 -22.85
CA LYS A 138 3.64 -8.30 -23.85
C LYS A 138 2.73 -7.21 -23.29
N GLU A 139 2.30 -7.37 -22.05
CA GLU A 139 1.41 -6.45 -21.33
C GLU A 139 2.07 -5.11 -21.03
N LEU A 140 3.39 -5.04 -20.79
CA LEU A 140 4.13 -3.77 -20.71
C LEU A 140 4.32 -3.07 -22.07
N SER A 141 4.23 -3.83 -23.17
CA SER A 141 4.30 -3.28 -24.53
C SER A 141 2.97 -2.68 -25.02
N MET A 142 1.85 -3.01 -24.36
CA MET A 142 0.52 -2.52 -24.71
C MET A 142 0.35 -1.03 -24.35
N PRO A 143 -0.28 -0.20 -25.22
CA PRO A 143 -0.57 1.21 -24.89
C PRO A 143 -1.48 1.35 -23.67
N GLN A 144 -2.43 0.43 -23.51
CA GLN A 144 -3.50 0.39 -22.52
C GLN A 144 -3.77 -1.07 -22.21
N GLY A 145 -4.23 -1.36 -20.99
CA GLY A 145 -4.84 -2.66 -20.67
C GLY A 145 -6.18 -2.86 -21.39
N ASP A 146 -6.66 -4.10 -21.40
CA ASP A 146 -7.98 -4.48 -21.91
C ASP A 146 -9.11 -3.91 -21.04
N LEU A 147 -8.83 -3.61 -19.76
CA LEU A 147 -9.75 -2.99 -18.80
C LEU A 147 -9.01 -1.93 -17.96
N ARG A 148 -9.62 -0.76 -17.77
CA ARG A 148 -9.16 0.26 -16.81
C ARG A 148 -10.14 0.38 -15.64
N ILE A 149 -9.62 0.35 -14.42
CA ILE A 149 -10.40 0.40 -13.18
C ILE A 149 -9.93 1.63 -12.35
N PRO A 150 -10.74 2.70 -12.25
CA PRO A 150 -10.45 3.81 -11.36
C PRO A 150 -10.83 3.47 -9.92
N LEU A 151 -9.90 3.70 -8.99
CA LEU A 151 -10.08 3.56 -7.54
C LEU A 151 -9.78 4.89 -6.88
N ILE A 152 -10.84 5.61 -6.50
CA ILE A 152 -10.75 6.85 -5.73
C ILE A 152 -10.71 6.51 -4.25
N ILE A 153 -9.64 6.94 -3.59
CA ILE A 153 -9.44 6.80 -2.16
C ILE A 153 -10.04 8.04 -1.47
N ASP A 154 -10.75 7.84 -0.36
CA ASP A 154 -11.46 8.91 0.36
C ASP A 154 -11.81 8.48 1.80
N GLU A 155 -12.15 9.46 2.65
CA GLU A 155 -12.51 9.29 4.07
C GLU A 155 -13.74 10.13 4.45
N TYR A 156 -14.84 9.46 4.81
CA TYR A 156 -16.07 10.15 5.22
C TYR A 156 -16.09 10.44 6.73
N ASN A 157 -16.15 11.72 7.09
CA ASN A 157 -16.31 12.21 8.46
C ASN A 157 -17.79 12.54 8.77
N TYR A 158 -18.40 11.96 9.81
CA TYR A 158 -19.88 11.94 10.00
C TYR A 158 -20.55 13.15 10.70
N ASP A 159 -19.82 13.98 11.43
CA ASP A 159 -20.33 14.75 12.58
C ASP A 159 -21.05 13.90 13.66
N VAL A 160 -21.31 14.48 14.84
CA VAL A 160 -22.07 13.91 15.97
C VAL A 160 -23.56 13.73 15.64
N GLN A 161 -24.16 14.64 14.87
CA GLN A 161 -25.61 14.66 14.64
C GLN A 161 -26.11 13.57 13.68
N GLU A 162 -25.27 13.07 12.76
CA GLU A 162 -25.60 11.90 11.94
C GLU A 162 -25.53 10.60 12.74
N LEU A 163 -24.67 10.54 13.76
CA LEU A 163 -24.36 9.34 14.54
C LEU A 163 -25.39 9.06 15.63
N PHE A 164 -25.79 10.09 16.37
CA PHE A 164 -26.65 9.96 17.55
C PHE A 164 -28.13 10.21 17.24
N VAL A 165 -28.58 9.84 16.02
CA VAL A 165 -30.00 9.88 15.65
C VAL A 165 -30.76 8.75 16.38
N PRO A 166 -31.81 9.06 17.18
CA PRO A 166 -32.59 8.03 17.88
C PRO A 166 -33.13 6.96 16.93
N GLY A 167 -32.93 5.70 17.28
CA GLY A 167 -33.37 4.55 16.47
C GLY A 167 -32.53 4.25 15.22
N LYS A 168 -31.45 5.01 14.94
CA LYS A 168 -30.53 4.76 13.83
C LYS A 168 -29.06 4.58 14.28
N PHE A 169 -28.86 4.04 15.48
CA PHE A 169 -27.52 3.82 16.03
C PHE A 169 -26.76 2.80 15.17
N LYS A 170 -25.96 3.27 14.22
CA LYS A 170 -25.12 2.40 13.38
C LYS A 170 -24.04 1.77 14.26
N THR A 171 -24.00 0.45 14.27
CA THR A 171 -22.99 -0.31 15.02
C THR A 171 -21.61 -0.08 14.40
N TYR A 172 -20.56 -0.12 15.23
CA TYR A 172 -19.14 0.01 14.85
C TYR A 172 -18.70 1.40 14.35
N PHE A 173 -18.37 2.27 15.31
CA PHE A 173 -17.48 3.40 15.13
C PHE A 173 -16.24 3.22 16.00
N TYR A 174 -15.07 3.08 15.37
CA TYR A 174 -13.79 3.15 16.06
C TYR A 174 -13.34 4.61 16.13
N GLY A 175 -13.59 5.25 17.27
CA GLY A 175 -13.27 6.67 17.47
C GLY A 175 -11.77 6.92 17.62
N PHE A 176 -11.22 7.83 16.79
CA PHE A 176 -9.84 8.29 16.94
C PHE A 176 -9.75 9.27 18.12
N PHE A 177 -9.31 8.76 19.28
CA PHE A 177 -9.08 9.46 20.57
C PHE A 177 -10.32 10.05 21.29
N PHE A 178 -10.77 9.35 22.33
CA PHE A 178 -11.76 9.83 23.33
C PHE A 178 -11.23 10.89 24.33
N LEU A 179 -10.06 11.50 24.10
CA LEU A 179 -9.30 12.25 25.14
C LEU A 179 -8.88 13.68 24.75
N ALA A 180 -9.55 14.34 23.80
CA ALA A 180 -9.27 15.74 23.45
C ALA A 180 -10.55 16.61 23.43
N PRO A 181 -10.50 17.90 23.85
CA PRO A 181 -11.72 18.72 24.02
C PRO A 181 -12.28 19.35 22.74
N THR A 182 -11.54 19.28 21.63
CA THR A 182 -11.97 19.75 20.31
C THR A 182 -12.46 18.56 19.49
N LEU A 183 -13.66 18.68 18.89
CA LEU A 183 -14.37 17.57 18.23
C LEU A 183 -13.45 16.80 17.27
N LYS A 184 -13.31 15.49 17.53
CA LYS A 184 -12.76 14.52 16.58
C LYS A 184 -13.89 13.63 16.10
N VAL A 185 -14.20 13.77 14.82
CA VAL A 185 -15.34 13.14 14.19
C VAL A 185 -14.99 11.67 13.89
N PRO A 186 -15.84 10.69 14.21
CA PRO A 186 -15.67 9.33 13.70
C PRO A 186 -15.68 9.33 12.17
N PHE A 187 -14.81 8.54 11.56
CA PHE A 187 -14.73 8.44 10.10
C PHE A 187 -14.81 6.99 9.60
N ARG A 188 -15.14 6.84 8.32
CA ARG A 188 -15.07 5.58 7.58
C ARG A 188 -14.17 5.79 6.38
N ALA A 189 -13.20 4.89 6.22
CA ALA A 189 -12.31 4.87 5.08
C ALA A 189 -12.98 4.12 3.92
N MET A 190 -12.73 4.56 2.68
CA MET A 190 -13.51 4.16 1.51
C MET A 190 -12.66 3.94 0.25
N VAL A 191 -13.22 3.20 -0.70
CA VAL A 191 -12.81 3.18 -2.10
C VAL A 191 -14.04 3.39 -2.99
N ASN A 192 -14.00 4.34 -3.93
CA ASN A 192 -15.13 4.71 -4.79
C ASN A 192 -16.43 5.03 -4.02
N ASN A 193 -16.34 5.73 -2.88
CA ASN A 193 -17.48 6.05 -1.99
C ASN A 193 -18.16 4.82 -1.33
N ILE A 194 -17.47 3.67 -1.32
CA ILE A 194 -17.89 2.44 -0.66
C ILE A 194 -16.91 2.10 0.45
N SER A 195 -17.43 1.85 1.65
CA SER A 195 -16.72 1.31 2.80
C SER A 195 -16.96 -0.21 2.81
N TYR A 196 -15.90 -0.98 2.62
CA TYR A 196 -15.97 -2.44 2.57
C TYR A 196 -16.46 -3.03 3.89
N ALA A 197 -17.42 -3.95 3.78
CA ALA A 197 -17.74 -4.91 4.83
C ALA A 197 -17.34 -6.31 4.37
N SER A 198 -16.78 -7.11 5.28
CA SER A 198 -16.52 -8.53 5.01
C SER A 198 -17.85 -9.28 4.94
N PRO A 199 -18.04 -10.19 3.96
CA PRO A 199 -19.24 -11.00 3.86
C PRO A 199 -19.34 -11.99 5.03
N SER A 200 -20.56 -12.44 5.32
CA SER A 200 -20.85 -13.43 6.37
C SER A 200 -20.19 -14.80 6.15
N SER A 201 -19.80 -15.15 4.92
CA SER A 201 -19.09 -16.39 4.58
C SER A 201 -17.92 -16.17 3.60
N PRO A 202 -16.84 -16.98 3.61
CA PRO A 202 -15.67 -16.76 2.75
C PRO A 202 -15.94 -16.99 1.26
N LEU A 203 -15.73 -15.94 0.45
CA LEU A 203 -16.04 -15.88 -0.99
C LEU A 203 -15.56 -17.09 -1.82
N ILE A 204 -14.32 -17.56 -1.63
CA ILE A 204 -13.77 -18.68 -2.42
C ILE A 204 -14.43 -20.02 -2.07
N SER A 205 -14.78 -20.25 -0.80
CA SER A 205 -15.22 -21.58 -0.32
C SER A 205 -16.73 -21.74 -0.17
N GLN A 206 -17.43 -20.63 0.05
CA GLN A 206 -18.80 -20.59 0.56
C GLN A 206 -19.59 -19.44 -0.08
N TYR A 207 -19.31 -19.11 -1.35
CA TYR A 207 -19.96 -18.00 -2.07
C TYR A 207 -21.50 -18.04 -1.98
N ASN A 208 -22.09 -19.23 -2.15
CA ASN A 208 -23.53 -19.44 -2.14
C ASN A 208 -24.15 -19.41 -0.73
N ASP A 209 -23.33 -19.38 0.33
CA ASP A 209 -23.77 -19.24 1.72
C ASP A 209 -23.79 -17.76 2.16
N ILE A 210 -23.53 -16.81 1.24
CA ILE A 210 -23.55 -15.35 1.46
C ILE A 210 -24.91 -14.77 1.00
N PRO A 211 -25.64 -14.03 1.86
CA PRO A 211 -26.86 -13.32 1.46
C PRO A 211 -26.62 -12.29 0.34
N GLU A 212 -27.59 -12.12 -0.57
CA GLU A 212 -27.49 -11.12 -1.64
C GLU A 212 -27.36 -9.67 -1.10
N ASP A 213 -27.93 -9.40 0.07
CA ASP A 213 -27.85 -8.11 0.76
C ASP A 213 -26.45 -7.80 1.34
N ASP A 214 -25.56 -8.79 1.50
CA ASP A 214 -24.16 -8.55 1.91
C ASP A 214 -23.36 -7.86 0.79
N PHE A 215 -23.79 -7.96 -0.48
CA PHE A 215 -23.07 -7.41 -1.63
C PHE A 215 -23.50 -5.98 -1.98
N CYS A 216 -22.59 -5.20 -2.56
CA CYS A 216 -22.89 -3.83 -2.96
C CYS A 216 -23.90 -3.76 -4.12
N GLN A 217 -25.08 -3.21 -3.81
CA GLN A 217 -26.18 -3.01 -4.76
C GLN A 217 -25.90 -1.86 -5.75
N PRO A 218 -26.49 -1.83 -6.96
CA PRO A 218 -26.19 -0.81 -7.97
C PRO A 218 -26.48 0.65 -7.54
N GLN A 219 -27.50 0.85 -6.70
CA GLN A 219 -27.81 2.15 -6.09
C GLN A 219 -26.77 2.61 -5.07
N CYS A 220 -25.85 1.74 -4.65
CA CYS A 220 -24.85 2.01 -3.62
C CYS A 220 -23.64 2.79 -4.14
N THR A 221 -23.92 3.91 -4.81
CA THR A 221 -22.92 4.87 -5.32
C THR A 221 -23.09 6.27 -4.72
N ARG A 222 -24.19 6.54 -3.97
CA ARG A 222 -24.48 7.87 -3.39
C ARG A 222 -25.07 7.83 -1.97
N ALA A 223 -24.23 8.24 -1.02
CA ALA A 223 -24.52 8.82 0.30
C ALA A 223 -25.11 7.94 1.44
N PRO A 224 -24.75 8.22 2.71
CA PRO A 224 -23.58 8.99 3.16
C PRO A 224 -22.29 8.17 3.02
N THR A 225 -22.33 6.89 3.37
CA THR A 225 -21.36 5.87 2.95
C THR A 225 -22.10 4.55 2.71
N CYS A 226 -21.72 3.84 1.66
CA CYS A 226 -22.17 2.47 1.43
C CYS A 226 -21.34 1.49 2.26
N ILE A 227 -21.99 0.55 2.94
CA ILE A 227 -21.33 -0.46 3.77
C ILE A 227 -21.76 -1.84 3.25
N CYS A 228 -20.88 -2.51 2.50
CA CYS A 228 -21.20 -3.73 1.76
C CYS A 228 -19.93 -4.43 1.25
N THR A 229 -20.08 -5.69 0.82
CA THR A 229 -19.02 -6.48 0.16
C THR A 229 -18.82 -5.95 -1.25
N TYR A 230 -17.79 -5.12 -1.44
CA TYR A 230 -17.47 -4.50 -2.72
C TYR A 230 -16.66 -5.45 -3.60
N ILE A 231 -17.31 -5.99 -4.63
CA ILE A 231 -16.68 -6.86 -5.64
C ILE A 231 -16.58 -6.14 -6.97
N VAL A 232 -15.36 -6.09 -7.53
CA VAL A 232 -15.08 -5.64 -8.89
C VAL A 232 -14.80 -6.88 -9.75
N LYS A 233 -15.68 -7.18 -10.70
CA LYS A 233 -15.50 -8.32 -11.62
C LYS A 233 -14.49 -7.99 -12.72
N VAL A 234 -13.61 -8.94 -13.01
CA VAL A 234 -12.51 -8.85 -13.98
C VAL A 234 -12.49 -10.14 -14.81
N PRO A 235 -12.57 -10.06 -16.16
CA PRO A 235 -12.47 -11.25 -17.00
C PRO A 235 -11.08 -11.90 -16.93
N LEU A 236 -11.04 -13.23 -16.99
CA LEU A 236 -9.80 -14.00 -16.93
C LEU A 236 -8.89 -13.69 -18.15
N ASN A 237 -7.59 -13.57 -17.90
CA ASN A 237 -6.52 -13.22 -18.84
C ASN A 237 -6.53 -11.79 -19.40
N PHE A 238 -7.36 -10.88 -18.87
CA PHE A 238 -7.29 -9.46 -19.24
C PHE A 238 -6.05 -8.80 -18.64
N VAL A 239 -5.43 -7.89 -19.39
CA VAL A 239 -4.46 -6.94 -18.85
C VAL A 239 -5.23 -5.78 -18.22
N VAL A 240 -5.07 -5.57 -16.92
CA VAL A 240 -5.85 -4.60 -16.14
C VAL A 240 -4.98 -3.43 -15.73
N ASP A 241 -5.37 -2.22 -16.12
CA ASP A 241 -4.84 -0.97 -15.59
C ASP A 241 -5.69 -0.52 -14.39
N VAL A 242 -5.09 -0.42 -13.20
CA VAL A 242 -5.75 0.17 -12.03
C VAL A 242 -5.17 1.56 -11.78
N VAL A 243 -6.04 2.56 -11.73
CA VAL A 243 -5.69 3.96 -11.44
C VAL A 243 -6.14 4.28 -10.02
N LEU A 244 -5.21 4.29 -9.09
CA LEU A 244 -5.44 4.73 -7.72
C LEU A 244 -5.23 6.24 -7.64
N ALA A 245 -6.14 6.96 -7.00
CA ALA A 245 -6.03 8.39 -6.79
C ALA A 245 -6.63 8.82 -5.45
N GLU A 246 -5.88 9.59 -4.67
CA GLU A 246 -6.36 10.34 -3.51
C GLU A 246 -6.75 11.75 -3.97
N LEU A 247 -7.99 12.16 -3.73
CA LEU A 247 -8.55 13.43 -4.22
C LEU A 247 -8.81 14.46 -3.12
N ALA A 248 -8.59 14.12 -1.85
CA ALA A 248 -8.72 15.04 -0.74
C ALA A 248 -7.78 16.26 -0.90
N PRO A 249 -8.29 17.49 -0.80
CA PRO A 249 -7.48 18.69 -0.94
C PRO A 249 -6.70 18.99 0.35
N GLY A 250 -5.42 19.36 0.22
CA GLY A 250 -4.64 19.88 1.34
C GLY A 250 -3.18 20.20 0.98
N PRO A 251 -2.44 20.80 1.93
CA PRO A 251 -1.02 21.11 1.72
C PRO A 251 -0.18 19.82 1.75
N VAL A 252 0.71 19.71 0.77
CA VAL A 252 1.72 18.65 0.68
C VAL A 252 2.70 18.78 1.86
N GLY A 253 2.84 17.74 2.69
CA GLY A 253 3.84 17.66 3.77
C GLY A 253 3.32 17.61 5.22
N ASP A 254 2.07 17.99 5.47
CA ASP A 254 1.38 17.89 6.79
C ASP A 254 0.02 17.17 6.63
N GLY A 255 -0.01 16.14 5.78
CA GLY A 255 -1.22 15.38 5.42
C GLY A 255 -1.62 14.27 6.40
N PRO A 256 -2.78 13.64 6.18
CA PRO A 256 -3.15 12.39 6.86
C PRO A 256 -2.11 11.28 6.55
N PRO A 257 -2.09 10.20 7.35
CA PRO A 257 -1.16 9.09 7.13
C PRO A 257 -1.33 8.48 5.72
N PRO A 258 -0.23 8.11 5.04
CA PRO A 258 -0.32 7.58 3.68
C PRO A 258 -1.01 6.22 3.62
N HIS A 259 -1.53 5.88 2.43
CA HIS A 259 -2.32 4.68 2.16
C HIS A 259 -1.51 3.67 1.34
N PRO A 260 -0.81 2.70 1.98
CA PRO A 260 -0.15 1.60 1.28
C PRO A 260 -1.19 0.58 0.80
N PHE A 261 -1.56 0.61 -0.48
CA PHE A 261 -2.50 -0.34 -1.06
C PHE A 261 -1.82 -1.65 -1.48
N HIS A 262 -2.22 -2.75 -0.85
CA HIS A 262 -1.77 -4.10 -1.15
C HIS A 262 -2.81 -4.85 -1.99
N LEU A 263 -2.36 -5.67 -2.96
CA LEU A 263 -3.20 -6.58 -3.74
C LEU A 263 -2.79 -8.03 -3.47
N HIS A 264 -3.73 -8.85 -3.01
CA HIS A 264 -3.53 -10.29 -2.81
C HIS A 264 -3.51 -11.03 -4.16
N GLY A 265 -2.85 -12.19 -4.21
CA GLY A 265 -2.86 -13.10 -5.37
C GLY A 265 -2.05 -12.64 -6.59
N TYR A 266 -1.53 -11.41 -6.59
CA TYR A 266 -0.80 -10.81 -7.69
C TYR A 266 0.43 -10.03 -7.24
N HIS A 267 1.39 -9.90 -8.15
CA HIS A 267 2.23 -8.71 -8.22
C HIS A 267 1.76 -7.88 -9.41
N PHE A 268 1.98 -6.57 -9.37
CA PHE A 268 1.63 -5.63 -10.41
C PHE A 268 2.84 -4.77 -10.80
N TYR A 269 2.90 -4.38 -12.06
CA TYR A 269 3.85 -3.41 -12.57
C TYR A 269 3.44 -1.99 -12.15
N VAL A 270 4.37 -1.20 -11.61
CA VAL A 270 4.13 0.23 -11.32
C VAL A 270 4.50 1.05 -12.56
N LEU A 271 3.50 1.46 -13.34
CA LEU A 271 3.73 2.19 -14.59
C LEU A 271 4.12 3.64 -14.32
N GLU A 272 3.38 4.31 -13.44
CA GLU A 272 3.62 5.70 -13.04
C GLU A 272 3.08 5.93 -11.63
N GLN A 273 3.69 6.84 -10.88
CA GLN A 273 3.18 7.34 -9.61
C GLN A 273 3.54 8.81 -9.45
N GLY A 274 2.88 9.48 -8.52
CA GLY A 274 3.32 10.78 -8.05
C GLY A 274 2.26 11.43 -7.18
N ILE A 275 2.33 12.75 -7.09
CA ILE A 275 1.33 13.58 -6.44
C ILE A 275 0.87 14.61 -7.47
N PHE A 276 -0.44 14.81 -7.53
CA PHE A 276 -1.02 15.87 -8.32
C PHE A 276 -0.55 17.24 -7.81
N SER A 277 -0.71 18.28 -8.61
CA SER A 277 -0.51 19.65 -8.12
C SER A 277 -1.60 20.02 -7.10
N SER A 278 -1.72 21.30 -6.73
CA SER A 278 -2.74 21.79 -5.80
C SER A 278 -4.21 21.53 -6.20
N ASP A 279 -4.47 20.93 -7.37
CA ASP A 279 -5.78 20.48 -7.82
C ASP A 279 -5.72 18.99 -8.25
N PRO A 280 -6.00 18.05 -7.32
CA PRO A 280 -6.06 16.62 -7.61
C PRO A 280 -7.09 16.24 -8.68
N ALA A 281 -8.22 16.96 -8.77
CA ALA A 281 -9.28 16.65 -9.74
C ALA A 281 -8.87 17.00 -11.18
N ALA A 282 -8.22 18.16 -11.37
CA ALA A 282 -7.59 18.51 -12.64
C ALA A 282 -6.43 17.57 -12.99
N GLY A 283 -5.62 17.18 -12.00
CA GLY A 283 -4.54 16.20 -12.15
C GLY A 283 -5.04 14.84 -12.65
N LEU A 284 -6.09 14.28 -12.03
CA LEU A 284 -6.69 13.01 -12.45
C LEU A 284 -7.31 13.08 -13.85
N LYS A 285 -7.89 14.23 -14.22
CA LYS A 285 -8.42 14.45 -15.58
C LYS A 285 -7.31 14.40 -16.64
N GLU A 286 -6.17 15.04 -16.37
CA GLU A 286 -5.02 15.01 -17.26
C GLU A 286 -4.36 13.62 -17.29
N LEU A 287 -4.24 12.93 -16.16
CA LEU A 287 -3.76 11.55 -16.11
C LEU A 287 -4.61 10.61 -16.97
N ASN A 288 -5.94 10.73 -16.91
CA ASN A 288 -6.84 9.95 -17.77
C ASN A 288 -6.64 10.28 -19.26
N ARG A 289 -6.49 11.57 -19.64
CA ARG A 289 -6.16 11.95 -21.02
C ARG A 289 -4.86 11.30 -21.50
N ARG A 290 -3.82 11.28 -20.67
CA ARG A 290 -2.53 10.65 -20.97
C ARG A 290 -2.66 9.14 -21.13
N LEU A 291 -3.44 8.48 -20.27
CA LEU A 291 -3.77 7.05 -20.40
C LEU A 291 -4.56 6.76 -21.68
N ASP A 292 -5.56 7.59 -22.02
CA ASP A 292 -6.40 7.46 -23.23
C ASP A 292 -5.60 7.62 -24.53
N ASN A 293 -4.50 8.37 -24.49
CA ASN A 293 -3.54 8.50 -25.58
C ASN A 293 -2.43 7.43 -25.56
N GLY A 294 -2.36 6.58 -24.54
CA GLY A 294 -1.29 5.59 -24.36
C GLY A 294 0.08 6.21 -24.05
N GLU A 295 0.10 7.40 -23.46
CA GLU A 295 1.31 8.16 -23.08
C GLU A 295 1.92 7.66 -21.76
N VAL A 296 1.13 7.02 -20.88
CA VAL A 296 1.60 6.39 -19.64
C VAL A 296 2.15 5.00 -19.95
N ARG A 297 3.47 4.91 -20.12
CA ARG A 297 4.18 3.68 -20.51
C ARG A 297 5.49 3.55 -19.76
N ASN A 298 5.77 2.36 -19.24
CA ASN A 298 7.04 2.03 -18.60
C ASN A 298 7.43 0.59 -18.99
N PRO A 299 8.23 0.38 -20.06
CA PRO A 299 8.55 -0.96 -20.55
C PRO A 299 9.49 -1.75 -19.62
N THR A 300 10.08 -1.07 -18.63
CA THR A 300 10.94 -1.64 -17.58
C THR A 300 10.30 -1.50 -16.20
N ALA A 301 8.97 -1.37 -16.12
CA ALA A 301 8.26 -1.13 -14.87
C ALA A 301 8.62 -2.17 -13.80
N PRO A 302 8.85 -1.75 -12.54
CA PRO A 302 9.13 -2.67 -11.46
C PRO A 302 7.85 -3.34 -10.97
N MET A 303 7.97 -4.60 -10.53
CA MET A 303 6.88 -5.38 -9.94
C MET A 303 6.82 -5.25 -8.43
N LYS A 304 5.63 -4.93 -7.92
CA LYS A 304 5.32 -4.79 -6.50
C LYS A 304 4.03 -5.50 -6.12
N ASP A 305 3.81 -5.70 -4.83
CA ASP A 305 2.53 -6.15 -4.29
C ASP A 305 1.83 -5.06 -3.45
N THR A 306 2.54 -3.99 -3.11
CA THR A 306 2.04 -2.89 -2.27
C THR A 306 2.43 -1.53 -2.87
N ILE A 307 1.53 -0.56 -3.01
CA ILE A 307 1.85 0.79 -3.54
C ILE A 307 1.27 1.90 -2.66
N THR A 308 2.09 2.88 -2.30
CA THR A 308 1.72 3.93 -1.34
C THR A 308 1.21 5.18 -2.03
N LEU A 309 0.04 5.66 -1.60
CA LEU A 309 -0.50 6.98 -1.93
C LEU A 309 -0.38 7.92 -0.72
N SER A 310 0.31 9.04 -0.88
CA SER A 310 0.21 10.19 0.04
C SER A 310 -1.02 11.06 -0.31
N LEU A 311 -1.32 12.08 0.49
CA LEU A 311 -2.35 13.08 0.18
C LEU A 311 -2.15 13.69 -1.22
N GLY A 312 -3.22 13.73 -2.03
CA GLY A 312 -3.17 14.16 -3.44
C GLY A 312 -2.37 13.22 -4.36
N GLY A 313 -2.00 12.04 -3.87
CA GLY A 313 -1.21 11.04 -4.56
C GLY A 313 -1.98 10.27 -5.62
N TYR A 314 -1.25 9.67 -6.56
CA TYR A 314 -1.80 8.71 -7.51
C TYR A 314 -0.77 7.63 -7.85
N ALA A 315 -1.30 6.49 -8.29
CA ALA A 315 -0.52 5.41 -8.89
C ALA A 315 -1.29 4.78 -10.05
N VAL A 316 -0.58 4.46 -11.13
CA VAL A 316 -1.06 3.62 -12.22
C VAL A 316 -0.31 2.29 -12.13
N ILE A 317 -1.04 1.22 -11.84
CA ILE A 317 -0.49 -0.14 -11.77
C ILE A 317 -1.13 -1.03 -12.83
N ARG A 318 -0.37 -2.01 -13.33
CA ARG A 318 -0.84 -2.98 -14.34
C ARG A 318 -0.58 -4.41 -13.88
N PHE A 319 -1.59 -5.28 -13.96
CA PHE A 319 -1.43 -6.72 -13.76
C PHE A 319 -2.15 -7.50 -14.86
N VAL A 320 -1.80 -8.78 -15.03
CA VAL A 320 -2.55 -9.71 -15.87
C VAL A 320 -3.48 -10.50 -14.95
N ALA A 321 -4.78 -10.50 -15.22
CA ALA A 321 -5.78 -11.20 -14.42
C ALA A 321 -5.80 -12.71 -14.76
N ASP A 322 -4.69 -13.41 -14.55
CA ASP A 322 -4.47 -14.81 -14.96
C ASP A 322 -4.75 -15.86 -13.87
N ASN A 323 -4.91 -15.41 -12.62
CA ASN A 323 -5.19 -16.23 -11.43
C ASN A 323 -6.70 -16.18 -11.03
N PRO A 324 -7.55 -17.17 -11.38
CA PRO A 324 -8.96 -17.15 -11.02
C PRO A 324 -9.17 -17.15 -9.50
N GLY A 325 -10.04 -16.27 -8.99
CA GLY A 325 -10.19 -16.12 -7.55
C GLY A 325 -10.93 -14.86 -7.09
N PHE A 326 -11.00 -14.72 -5.77
CA PHE A 326 -11.48 -13.52 -5.08
C PHE A 326 -10.30 -12.90 -4.33
N TRP A 327 -9.72 -11.86 -4.92
CA TRP A 327 -8.45 -11.28 -4.49
C TRP A 327 -8.67 -9.95 -3.78
N TYR A 328 -8.30 -9.91 -2.51
CA TYR A 328 -8.50 -8.74 -1.68
C TYR A 328 -7.51 -7.63 -2.05
N MET A 329 -8.00 -6.42 -2.25
CA MET A 329 -7.19 -5.22 -2.41
C MET A 329 -7.55 -4.22 -1.32
N HIS A 330 -6.59 -3.81 -0.51
CA HIS A 330 -6.86 -3.02 0.68
C HIS A 330 -5.70 -2.12 1.07
N CYS A 331 -6.00 -1.06 1.83
CA CYS A 331 -4.96 -0.33 2.54
C CYS A 331 -4.35 -1.21 3.64
N HIS A 332 -3.02 -1.25 3.72
CA HIS A 332 -2.26 -2.07 4.66
C HIS A 332 -2.06 -1.37 6.02
N PHE A 333 -2.60 -0.16 6.20
CA PHE A 333 -2.85 0.41 7.53
C PHE A 333 -4.09 -0.25 8.13
N THR A 334 -3.93 -1.01 9.21
CA THR A 334 -5.01 -1.78 9.84
C THR A 334 -6.21 -0.91 10.22
N PHE A 335 -6.04 0.35 10.63
CA PHE A 335 -7.19 1.21 10.93
C PHE A 335 -8.03 1.54 9.67
N HIS A 336 -7.39 1.82 8.53
CA HIS A 336 -8.10 2.06 7.27
C HIS A 336 -8.73 0.77 6.73
N LEU A 337 -8.06 -0.36 6.88
CA LEU A 337 -8.60 -1.70 6.58
C LEU A 337 -9.89 -1.97 7.37
N GLU A 338 -9.83 -1.94 8.71
CA GLU A 338 -10.97 -2.23 9.61
C GLU A 338 -12.13 -1.23 9.46
N THR A 339 -11.84 -0.01 9.01
CA THR A 339 -12.88 1.00 8.72
C THR A 339 -13.41 0.95 7.28
N GLY A 340 -12.89 0.06 6.42
CA GLY A 340 -13.49 -0.29 5.12
C GLY A 340 -12.75 0.16 3.86
N MET A 341 -11.47 0.56 3.94
CA MET A 341 -10.67 0.95 2.77
C MET A 341 -10.16 -0.28 2.00
N ALA A 342 -11.09 -0.99 1.36
CA ALA A 342 -10.81 -2.21 0.62
C ALA A 342 -11.84 -2.50 -0.48
N LEU A 343 -11.54 -3.51 -1.30
CA LEU A 343 -12.43 -4.16 -2.25
C LEU A 343 -11.92 -5.58 -2.56
N VAL A 344 -12.70 -6.36 -3.30
CA VAL A 344 -12.28 -7.66 -3.83
C VAL A 344 -12.35 -7.65 -5.34
N PHE A 345 -11.26 -8.00 -6.02
CA PHE A 345 -11.32 -8.38 -7.44
C PHE A 345 -11.81 -9.82 -7.56
N GLN A 346 -12.96 -10.03 -8.20
CA GLN A 346 -13.33 -11.35 -8.70
C GLN A 346 -12.70 -11.52 -10.08
N VAL A 347 -11.76 -12.44 -10.22
CA VAL A 347 -11.12 -12.78 -11.49
C VAL A 347 -11.70 -14.10 -12.00
N GLY A 348 -12.28 -14.07 -13.21
CA GLY A 348 -12.99 -15.20 -13.79
C GLY A 348 -14.36 -15.48 -13.14
N GLU A 349 -14.94 -16.63 -13.45
CA GLU A 349 -16.23 -17.08 -12.94
C GLU A 349 -16.07 -18.15 -11.84
N LEU A 350 -17.15 -18.42 -11.09
CA LEU A 350 -17.15 -19.46 -10.04
C LEU A 350 -16.77 -20.86 -10.56
N SER A 351 -16.99 -21.12 -11.86
CA SER A 351 -16.58 -22.36 -12.53
C SER A 351 -15.08 -22.51 -12.75
N ASP A 352 -14.32 -21.41 -12.66
CA ASP A 352 -12.86 -21.40 -12.86
C ASP A 352 -12.11 -21.69 -11.55
N LEU A 353 -12.82 -21.71 -10.42
CA LEU A 353 -12.25 -21.98 -9.10
C LEU A 353 -11.99 -23.48 -8.89
N PRO A 354 -10.91 -23.85 -8.18
CA PRO A 354 -10.70 -25.23 -7.74
C PRO A 354 -11.80 -25.67 -6.75
N PRO A 355 -12.12 -26.97 -6.67
CA PRO A 355 -13.10 -27.47 -5.70
C PRO A 355 -12.63 -27.22 -4.26
N VAL A 356 -13.58 -26.89 -3.39
CA VAL A 356 -13.33 -26.68 -1.96
C VAL A 356 -12.71 -27.95 -1.34
N PRO A 357 -11.59 -27.85 -0.58
CA PRO A 357 -10.96 -29.00 0.03
C PRO A 357 -11.92 -29.83 0.91
N PRO A 358 -11.87 -31.17 0.88
CA PRO A 358 -12.69 -32.01 1.75
C PRO A 358 -12.46 -31.67 3.23
N GLY A 359 -13.55 -31.42 3.96
CA GLY A 359 -13.49 -31.05 5.39
C GLY A 359 -13.07 -29.60 5.67
N PHE A 360 -13.02 -28.71 4.67
CA PHE A 360 -12.74 -27.30 4.89
C PHE A 360 -13.76 -26.66 5.86
N PRO A 361 -13.34 -25.85 6.85
CA PRO A 361 -14.26 -25.25 7.83
C PRO A 361 -15.33 -24.36 7.18
N ARG A 362 -16.56 -24.48 7.66
CA ARG A 362 -17.67 -23.59 7.32
C ARG A 362 -17.99 -22.59 8.44
N CYS A 363 -18.59 -21.46 8.08
CA CYS A 363 -19.19 -20.56 9.05
C CYS A 363 -20.24 -21.30 9.90
N GLY A 364 -20.26 -21.03 11.21
CA GLY A 364 -21.09 -21.76 12.18
C GLY A 364 -20.50 -23.07 12.72
N ASN A 365 -19.39 -23.60 12.16
CA ASN A 365 -18.74 -24.81 12.71
C ASN A 365 -18.07 -24.58 14.09
N PHE A 366 -17.85 -23.32 14.49
CA PHE A 366 -17.29 -22.98 15.80
C PHE A 366 -18.41 -22.64 16.79
N LEU A 367 -18.82 -23.64 17.56
CA LEU A 367 -19.55 -23.45 18.81
C LEU A 367 -18.55 -23.73 19.95
N PRO A 368 -18.10 -22.72 20.71
CA PRO A 368 -17.25 -22.97 21.87
C PRO A 368 -18.02 -23.82 22.89
N SER A 369 -17.34 -24.75 23.55
CA SER A 369 -17.90 -25.49 24.67
C SER A 369 -18.15 -24.52 25.83
N VAL A 370 -19.39 -24.07 25.98
CA VAL A 370 -19.83 -23.31 27.15
C VAL A 370 -20.10 -24.31 28.27
N GLU A 371 -19.05 -24.65 29.01
CA GLU A 371 -19.21 -25.26 30.33
C GLU A 371 -19.69 -24.16 31.29
N TRP A 372 -20.84 -24.39 31.92
CA TRP A 372 -21.37 -23.55 32.98
C TRP A 372 -20.95 -24.19 34.32
N ASP A 373 -20.16 -23.48 35.11
CA ASP A 373 -19.84 -23.81 36.52
C ASP A 373 -21.07 -23.66 37.44
#